data_AF-A0A518FLY6-F1
#
_entry.id   AF-A0A518FLY6-F1
#
_cell.length_a   1.000
_cell.length_b   1.000
_cell.length_c   1.000
_cell.angle_alpha   90.00
_cell.angle_beta   90.00
_cell.angle_gamma   90.00
#
_symmetry.space_group_name_H-M   'P 1'
#
loop_
_entity.id
_entity.type
_entity.pdbx_description
1 polymer ?
#
loop_
_entity_poly.entity_id
_entity_poly.type
_entity_poly.pdbx_seq_one_letter_code
_entity_poly.pdbx_strand_id
1 'polypeptide(L)' 'MFGWLRRDPRKKLEQAYARKMEQARDAQRNGDIQGYASLVAESEEILQEIDRLAAQQTG' A
#
# COMPACT_ATOMS: atom_id res chain seq x y z
N MET A 1 -3.65 27.84 -1.04
CA MET A 1 -3.81 27.06 -2.29
C MET A 1 -4.27 25.63 -1.98
N PHE A 2 -5.46 25.45 -1.40
CA PHE A 2 -5.99 24.14 -0.95
C PHE A 2 -7.20 23.70 -1.79
N GLY A 3 -7.12 23.88 -3.10
CA GLY A 3 -8.06 23.22 -4.00
C GLY A 3 -7.58 21.78 -4.23
N TRP A 4 -8.48 20.81 -4.14
CA TRP A 4 -8.30 19.42 -4.60
C TRP A 4 -7.76 18.37 -3.61
N LEU A 5 -8.21 18.36 -2.36
CA LEU A 5 -8.42 17.08 -1.67
C LEU A 5 -9.63 16.35 -2.32
N ARG A 6 -9.54 16.02 -3.62
CA ARG A 6 -10.30 14.87 -4.12
C ARG A 6 -9.69 13.68 -3.37
N ARG A 7 -10.44 13.16 -2.40
CA ARG A 7 -10.10 11.95 -1.65
C ARG A 7 -10.16 10.80 -2.66
N ASP A 8 -9.10 10.65 -3.43
CA ASP A 8 -8.97 9.52 -4.33
C ASP A 8 -8.74 8.28 -3.46
N PRO A 9 -9.72 7.36 -3.36
CA PRO A 9 -9.57 6.17 -2.53
C PRO A 9 -8.35 5.35 -2.96
N ARG A 10 -7.99 5.39 -4.24
CA ARG A 10 -6.78 4.75 -4.79
C ARG A 10 -5.52 5.36 -4.19
N LYS A 11 -5.41 6.69 -4.18
CA LYS A 11 -4.24 7.40 -3.62
C LYS A 11 -4.04 7.11 -2.13
N LYS A 12 -5.12 6.89 -1.38
CA LYS A 12 -5.04 6.47 0.03
C LYS A 12 -4.43 5.07 0.16
N LEU A 13 -4.80 4.14 -0.71
CA LEU A 13 -4.26 2.78 -0.72
C LEU A 13 -2.82 2.74 -1.21
N GLU A 14 -2.46 3.51 -2.24
CA GLU A 14 -1.07 3.65 -2.69
C GLU A 14 -0.14 4.14 -1.56
N GLN A 15 -0.61 5.11 -0.76
CA GLN A 15 0.12 5.55 0.43
C GLN A 15 0.20 4.47 1.52
N ALA A 16 -0.85 3.66 1.69
CA ALA A 16 -0.85 2.56 2.65
C ALA A 16 0.13 1.45 2.24
N TYR A 17 0.13 1.09 0.95
CA TYR A 17 1.08 0.17 0.35
C TYR A 17 2.52 0.64 0.55
N ALA A 18 2.81 1.89 0.21
CA ALA A 18 4.15 2.47 0.37
C ALA A 18 4.64 2.40 1.82
N ARG A 19 3.76 2.72 2.80
CA ARG A 19 4.09 2.61 4.22
C ARG A 19 4.37 1.17 4.66
N LYS A 20 3.59 0.19 4.17
CA LYS A 20 3.83 -1.23 4.47
C LYS A 20 5.16 -1.72 3.90
N MET A 21 5.49 -1.31 2.68
CA MET A 21 6.77 -1.63 2.06
C MET A 21 7.95 -0.95 2.76
N GLU A 22 7.79 0.27 3.26
CA GLU A 22 8.80 0.92 4.11
C GLU A 22 9.04 0.15 5.41
N GLN A 23 7.97 -0.22 6.11
CA GLN A 23 8.05 -1.07 7.31
C GLN A 23 8.70 -2.43 7.01
N ALA A 24 8.36 -3.06 5.88
CA ALA A 24 8.97 -4.32 5.47
C ALA A 24 10.48 -4.16 5.25
N ARG A 25 10.91 -3.09 4.58
CA ARG A 25 12.34 -2.80 4.36
C ARG A 25 13.08 -2.61 5.68
N ASP A 26 12.48 -1.92 6.64
CA ASP A 26 13.07 -1.74 7.96
C ASP A 26 13.15 -3.06 8.74
N ALA A 27 12.09 -3.88 8.69
CA ALA A 27 12.09 -5.23 9.27
C ALA A 27 13.19 -6.10 8.66
N GLN A 28 13.32 -6.10 7.32
CA GLN A 28 14.38 -6.82 6.61
C GLN A 28 15.77 -6.34 7.03
N ARG A 29 16.00 -5.02 7.12
CA ARG A 29 17.28 -4.43 7.54
C ARG A 29 17.64 -4.78 8.98
N ASN A 30 16.64 -4.90 9.85
CA ASN A 30 16.82 -5.28 11.25
C ASN A 30 16.93 -6.82 11.44
N GLY A 31 16.82 -7.60 10.37
CA GLY A 31 16.89 -9.06 10.42
C GLY A 31 15.59 -9.74 10.86
N ASP A 32 14.48 -9.02 10.94
CA ASP A 32 13.15 -9.57 11.25
C ASP A 32 12.51 -10.14 9.97
N ILE A 33 12.88 -11.38 9.64
CA ILE A 33 12.40 -12.07 8.44
C ILE A 33 10.91 -12.42 8.52
N GLN A 34 10.41 -12.76 9.73
CA GLN A 34 9.00 -13.09 9.92
C GLN A 34 8.13 -11.84 9.77
N GLY A 35 8.52 -10.74 10.42
CA GLY A 35 7.85 -9.44 10.28
C GLY A 35 7.92 -8.92 8.85
N TYR A 36 9.05 -9.07 8.16
CA TYR A 36 9.16 -8.77 6.74
C TYR A 36 8.13 -9.54 5.91
N ALA A 37 8.06 -10.87 6.08
CA ALA A 37 7.13 -11.71 5.31
C ALA A 37 5.67 -11.31 5.55
N SER A 38 5.28 -11.05 6.80
CA SER A 38 3.93 -10.57 7.13
C SER A 38 3.63 -9.20 6.51
N LEU A 39 4.56 -8.25 6.61
CA LEU A 39 4.38 -6.90 6.06
C LEU A 39 4.31 -6.88 4.53
N VAL A 40 5.06 -7.76 3.86
CA VAL A 40 4.96 -7.96 2.41
C VAL A 40 3.60 -8.54 2.04
N ALA A 41 3.13 -9.59 2.73
CA ALA A 41 1.81 -10.17 2.48
C ALA A 41 0.68 -9.14 2.64
N GLU A 42 0.71 -8.33 3.71
CA GLU A 42 -0.25 -7.24 3.91
C GLU A 42 -0.16 -6.17 2.79
N SER A 43 1.05 -5.89 2.27
CA SER A 43 1.22 -4.97 1.15
C SER A 43 0.59 -5.52 -0.13
N GLU A 44 0.68 -6.83 -0.39
CA GLU A 44 0.08 -7.47 -1.55
C GLU A 44 -1.46 -7.40 -1.50
N GLU A 45 -2.07 -7.55 -0.32
CA GLU A 45 -3.51 -7.36 -0.15
C GLU A 45 -3.96 -5.94 -0.52
N ILE A 46 -3.17 -4.93 -0.13
CA ILE A 46 -3.44 -3.53 -0.50
C ILE A 46 -3.29 -3.33 -2.01
N LEU A 47 -2.28 -3.96 -2.63
CA LEU A 47 -2.07 -3.88 -4.08
C LEU A 47 -3.25 -4.49 -4.84
N GLN A 48 -3.77 -5.63 -4.40
CA GLN A 48 -4.98 -6.23 -4.97
C GLN A 48 -6.19 -5.29 -4.89
N GLU A 49 -6.35 -4.56 -3.79
CA GLU A 49 -7.44 -3.59 -3.65
C GLU A 49 -7.26 -2.38 -4.58
N ILE A 50 -6.02 -1.93 -4.78
CA ILE A 50 -5.70 -0.89 -5.78
C ILE A 50 -6.10 -1.35 -7.18
N ASP A 51 -5.74 -2.58 -7.54
CA ASP A 51 -6.05 -3.16 -8.86
C ASP A 51 -7.57 -3.31 -9.06
N ARG A 52 -8.30 -3.77 -8.04
CA ARG A 52 -9.77 -3.84 -8.07
C ARG A 52 -10.41 -2.47 -8.27
N LEU A 53 -9.92 -1.44 -7.59
CA LEU A 53 -10.44 -0.08 -7.76
C LEU A 53 -10.11 0.49 -9.14
N ALA A 54 -8.90 0.23 -9.67
CA ALA A 54 -8.53 0.64 -11.01
C ALA A 54 -9.42 -0.03 -12.07
N ALA A 55 -9.73 -1.31 -11.91
CA ALA A 55 -10.65 -2.03 -12.78
C ALA A 55 -12.08 -1.47 -12.73
N GLN A 56 -12.58 -1.11 -11.54
CA GLN A 56 -13.92 -0.51 -11.36
C GLN A 56 -14.04 0.90 -11.95
N GLN A 57 -12.96 1.67 -12.00
CA GLN A 57 -12.95 3.02 -12.57
C GLN A 57 -12.86 3.05 -14.10
N THR A 58 -12.57 1.92 -14.74
CA THR A 58 -12.37 1.81 -16.19
C THR A 58 -13.61 1.24 -16.91
N GLY A 59 -14.71 0.97 -16.19
CA GLY A 59 -15.97 0.42 -16.70
C GLY A 59 -17.10 1.45 -16.84
#